data_AF-A0A756IA76-F1
#
_entry.id   AF-A0A756IA76-F1
#
_cell.length_a   1.000
_cell.length_b   1.000
_cell.length_c   1.000
_cell.angle_alpha   90.00
_cell.angle_beta   90.00
_cell.angle_gamma   90.00
#
_symmetry.space_group_name_H-M   'P 1'
#
loop_
_entity.id
_entity.type
_entity.pdbx_description
1 polymer ?
#
loop_
_entity_poly.entity_id
_entity_poly.type
_entity_poly.pdbx_seq_one_letter_code
_entity_poly.pdbx_strand_id
1 'polypeptide(L)'
;ITNHNITSTSGKLDVNLLGAGSNNASITLNNATVSTNGGNITLGQLNAGSANTKKLSLNLSNKATLNASAASGTAGDITLTANNGVTLNGSTITGNNITVNATSSGDALVINNGSNLTATGNMTLTGNTSGSNNSYGIHAYGSSQFTAGKNLNITAIAASGGGDGAFNSSTINVSAQDAVITGTAGAGNGVGVMAGGSIVNNHNNGNLSITGTGKGGAGVSVSANLSVNGTGNLTVTGNSASNVGVKVDTKTLTGGNVTVTGTSGNNNGKGLELKGSTINATCGSIALTGNMTGDSGGFGAHIYGGNNFKATENITITGNAMDGTNGGLNLNGGNFSAKNTVLSGTSQRNNIGIKTGSNINVTSGNLSINGTATRVNSATNVTGVASDGVLSINVSAGNLNISGTVNDTGKVSNNANTSIGLNLTNTTLTANSASINGVNTYGNGKGFALNNVTLNGNIARGNNMTVSSAGSDANVTNALYVNGGLGYQAFKKLQK
;
A
#
# COMPACT_ATOMS: atom_id res chain seq x y z
N ILE A 1 26.91 11.25 30.96
CA ILE A 1 26.26 11.11 32.29
C ILE A 1 25.95 9.64 32.49
N THR A 2 26.51 9.02 33.53
CA THR A 2 26.37 7.58 33.77
C THR A 2 25.95 7.36 35.22
N ASN A 3 24.84 6.68 35.50
CA ASN A 3 24.35 6.42 36.86
C ASN A 3 24.10 7.69 37.71
N HIS A 4 23.72 8.79 37.06
CA HIS A 4 23.46 10.07 37.74
C HIS A 4 22.18 10.71 37.21
N ASN A 5 21.62 11.62 38.01
CA ASN A 5 20.36 12.30 37.73
C ASN A 5 20.54 13.83 37.73
N ILE A 6 19.92 14.51 36.77
CA ILE A 6 19.67 15.95 36.77
C ILE A 6 18.17 16.10 36.96
N THR A 7 17.72 16.60 38.10
CA THR A 7 16.29 16.62 38.45
C THR A 7 15.88 17.95 39.06
N SER A 8 14.80 18.53 38.54
CA SER A 8 14.01 19.54 39.25
C SER A 8 12.72 18.91 39.75
N THR A 9 12.43 19.06 41.05
CA THR A 9 11.17 18.64 41.67
C THR A 9 10.20 19.80 41.87
N SER A 10 10.70 21.04 41.84
CA SER A 10 9.92 22.27 42.00
C SER A 10 10.50 23.37 41.11
N GLY A 11 9.64 24.13 40.44
CA GLY A 11 10.06 25.12 39.45
C GLY A 11 10.51 24.48 38.13
N LYS A 12 10.43 25.24 37.05
CA LYS A 12 10.85 24.79 35.72
C LYS A 12 12.38 24.84 35.62
N LEU A 13 12.98 23.78 35.09
CA LEU A 13 14.42 23.73 34.79
C LEU A 13 14.62 23.42 33.31
N ASP A 14 15.12 24.38 32.53
CA ASP A 14 15.55 24.06 31.17
C ASP A 14 16.93 23.39 31.20
N VAL A 15 17.09 22.27 30.51
CA VAL A 15 18.37 21.54 30.42
C VAL A 15 18.84 21.51 28.98
N ASN A 16 20.02 22.08 28.73
CA ASN A 16 20.70 22.02 27.44
C ASN A 16 22.05 21.29 27.62
N LEU A 17 22.18 20.11 27.04
CA LEU A 17 23.46 19.41 26.94
C LEU A 17 23.96 19.53 25.50
N LEU A 18 25.02 20.30 25.31
CA LEU A 18 25.50 20.68 23.98
C LEU A 18 26.94 20.23 23.76
N GLY A 19 27.20 19.59 22.61
CA GLY A 19 28.56 19.38 22.12
C GLY A 19 29.19 20.71 21.72
N ALA A 20 30.48 20.90 21.98
CA ALA A 20 31.17 22.19 21.86
C ALA A 20 31.16 22.83 20.46
N GLY A 21 30.94 22.06 19.39
CA GLY A 21 30.84 22.55 18.01
C GLY A 21 32.19 22.83 17.34
N SER A 22 33.24 23.09 18.12
CA SER A 22 34.63 23.23 17.64
C SER A 22 35.30 21.88 17.33
N ASN A 23 34.82 20.79 17.92
CA ASN A 23 35.34 19.43 17.77
C ASN A 23 34.22 18.42 17.61
N ASN A 24 34.56 17.20 17.16
CA ASN A 24 33.65 16.07 17.25
C ASN A 24 33.29 15.82 18.72
N ALA A 25 32.04 15.48 18.98
CA ALA A 25 31.52 15.30 20.32
C ALA A 25 30.62 14.06 20.39
N SER A 26 30.40 13.59 21.60
CA SER A 26 29.40 12.58 21.91
C SER A 26 28.69 12.97 23.19
N ILE A 27 27.37 12.86 23.22
CA ILE A 27 26.58 12.99 24.45
C ILE A 27 26.02 11.61 24.75
N THR A 28 26.49 11.02 25.85
CA THR A 28 26.02 9.72 26.32
C THR A 28 25.24 9.88 27.63
N LEU A 29 24.01 9.36 27.66
CA LEU A 29 23.23 9.13 28.86
C LEU A 29 23.12 7.61 29.05
N ASN A 30 23.74 7.09 30.11
CA ASN A 30 23.79 5.66 30.39
C ASN A 30 23.21 5.42 31.79
N ASN A 31 22.02 4.79 31.87
CA ASN A 31 21.30 4.63 33.13
C ASN A 31 21.24 5.97 33.92
N ALA A 32 20.90 7.04 33.20
CA ALA A 32 20.89 8.40 33.70
C ALA A 32 19.51 9.03 33.49
N THR A 33 19.11 9.91 34.40
CA THR A 33 17.81 10.62 34.32
C THR A 33 18.03 12.12 34.17
N VAL A 34 17.31 12.74 33.23
CA VAL A 34 17.16 14.20 33.16
C VAL A 34 15.67 14.52 33.28
N SER A 35 15.27 15.22 34.34
CA SER A 35 13.86 15.55 34.64
C SER A 35 13.69 17.03 35.01
N THR A 36 12.77 17.73 34.37
CA THR A 36 12.76 19.21 34.33
C THR A 36 11.52 19.89 34.91
N ASN A 37 10.51 19.12 35.35
CA ASN A 37 9.24 19.64 35.88
C ASN A 37 8.60 20.71 34.96
N GLY A 38 8.43 20.36 33.68
CA GLY A 38 7.85 21.24 32.66
C GLY A 38 8.83 22.19 31.95
N GLY A 39 10.12 22.13 32.26
CA GLY A 39 11.18 22.77 31.46
C GLY A 39 11.57 21.94 30.24
N ASN A 40 12.18 22.57 29.25
CA ASN A 40 12.61 21.92 28.01
C ASN A 40 13.89 21.10 28.21
N ILE A 41 14.07 20.04 27.41
CA ILE A 41 15.32 19.28 27.35
C ILE A 41 15.86 19.31 25.92
N THR A 42 17.06 19.85 25.75
CA THR A 42 17.77 19.86 24.46
C THR A 42 19.07 19.08 24.55
N LEU A 43 19.22 18.06 23.71
CA LEU A 43 20.50 17.39 23.45
C LEU A 43 20.92 17.73 22.03
N GLY A 44 22.05 18.40 21.87
CA GLY A 44 22.41 18.91 20.55
C GLY A 44 23.83 19.43 20.42
N GLN A 45 24.07 20.17 19.35
CA GLN A 45 25.34 20.81 19.07
C GLN A 45 25.22 22.30 19.35
N LEU A 46 26.21 22.89 20.02
CA LEU A 46 26.31 24.33 20.13
C LEU A 46 26.52 24.95 18.73
N ASN A 47 25.71 25.94 18.38
CA ASN A 47 25.87 26.67 17.12
C ASN A 47 27.13 27.55 17.19
N ALA A 48 28.21 27.15 16.51
CA ALA A 48 29.49 27.84 16.53
C ALA A 48 29.67 28.90 15.42
N GLY A 49 28.59 29.27 14.69
CA GLY A 49 28.61 30.37 13.71
C GLY A 49 29.22 30.06 12.33
N SER A 50 29.95 28.95 12.17
CA SER A 50 30.44 28.43 10.88
C SER A 50 29.69 27.16 10.47
N ALA A 51 29.70 26.80 9.18
CA ALA A 51 29.18 25.52 8.70
C ALA A 51 29.84 24.38 9.51
N ASN A 52 29.08 23.81 10.45
CA ASN A 52 29.64 22.90 11.43
C ASN A 52 29.91 21.54 10.76
N THR A 53 31.17 21.32 10.39
CA THR A 53 31.67 20.06 9.82
C THR A 53 31.95 18.99 10.90
N LYS A 54 31.81 19.34 12.18
CA LYS A 54 32.10 18.45 13.30
C LYS A 54 30.91 17.54 13.59
N LYS A 55 31.23 16.34 14.01
CA LYS A 55 30.29 15.24 14.22
C LYS A 55 29.84 15.17 15.68
N LEU A 56 28.55 15.06 15.90
CA LEU A 56 27.92 14.77 17.20
C LEU A 56 27.12 13.49 17.11
N SER A 57 27.42 12.54 17.99
CA SER A 57 26.55 11.38 18.26
C SER A 57 25.80 11.54 19.58
N LEU A 58 24.55 11.08 19.64
CA LEU A 58 23.78 10.95 20.88
C LEU A 58 23.55 9.47 21.19
N ASN A 59 23.80 9.06 22.43
CA ASN A 59 23.55 7.69 22.87
C ASN A 59 22.81 7.70 24.22
N LEU A 60 21.53 7.32 24.18
CA LEU A 60 20.71 7.08 25.36
C LEU A 60 20.58 5.56 25.51
N SER A 61 21.07 5.02 26.62
CA SER A 61 21.22 3.58 26.80
C SER A 61 20.95 3.14 28.24
N ASN A 62 20.73 1.83 28.40
CA ASN A 62 20.54 1.18 29.70
C ASN A 62 19.46 1.88 30.55
N LYS A 63 18.27 2.10 29.97
CA LYS A 63 17.14 2.76 30.66
C LYS A 63 17.36 4.24 30.98
N ALA A 64 18.16 4.93 30.20
CA ALA A 64 18.24 6.39 30.27
C ALA A 64 16.86 7.04 30.09
N THR A 65 16.59 8.07 30.87
CA THR A 65 15.29 8.75 30.94
C THR A 65 15.43 10.25 30.68
N LEU A 66 14.64 10.77 29.74
CA LEU A 66 14.40 12.19 29.58
C LEU A 66 12.93 12.48 29.92
N ASN A 67 12.69 13.32 30.91
CA ASN A 67 11.35 13.60 31.41
C ASN A 67 11.08 15.10 31.55
N ALA A 68 10.39 15.66 30.56
CA ALA A 68 9.92 17.04 30.56
C ALA A 68 8.47 17.20 31.03
N SER A 69 7.86 16.17 31.62
CA SER A 69 6.53 16.30 32.22
C SER A 69 6.52 17.32 33.36
N ALA A 70 5.34 17.89 33.60
CA ALA A 70 5.08 18.80 34.71
C ALA A 70 4.00 18.20 35.62
N ALA A 71 4.16 18.32 36.93
CA ALA A 71 3.12 17.91 37.87
C ALA A 71 1.87 18.81 37.78
N SER A 72 2.07 20.08 37.38
CA SER A 72 1.01 21.05 37.08
C SER A 72 1.44 21.93 35.90
N GLY A 73 0.50 22.28 35.02
CA GLY A 73 0.77 23.06 33.81
C GLY A 73 1.26 22.24 32.61
N THR A 74 1.75 22.91 31.57
CA THR A 74 2.20 22.28 30.33
C THR A 74 3.58 21.63 30.50
N ALA A 75 3.73 20.39 30.05
CA ALA A 75 5.02 19.74 29.92
C ALA A 75 5.96 20.54 28.99
N GLY A 76 7.27 20.40 29.18
CA GLY A 76 8.28 20.97 28.31
C GLY A 76 8.52 20.12 27.06
N ASP A 77 9.11 20.72 26.04
CA ASP A 77 9.49 20.03 24.81
C ASP A 77 10.85 19.33 24.96
N ILE A 78 11.03 18.24 24.20
CA ILE A 78 12.30 17.51 24.13
C ILE A 78 12.81 17.53 22.69
N THR A 79 14.05 17.98 22.50
CA THR A 79 14.71 18.02 21.19
C THR A 79 16.05 17.30 21.24
N LEU A 80 16.23 16.33 20.36
CA LEU A 80 17.48 15.59 20.15
C LEU A 80 17.99 15.84 18.73
N THR A 81 19.16 16.45 18.56
CA THR A 81 19.75 16.71 17.24
C THR A 81 21.19 16.22 17.18
N ALA A 82 21.51 15.39 16.19
CA ALA A 82 22.86 14.90 15.94
C ALA A 82 23.13 14.69 14.46
N ASN A 83 24.37 14.89 14.03
CA ASN A 83 24.83 14.70 12.65
C ASN A 83 25.83 13.54 12.50
N ASN A 84 25.92 12.68 13.51
CA ASN A 84 26.64 11.42 13.50
C ASN A 84 25.87 10.32 14.24
N GLY A 85 24.55 10.33 14.07
CA GLY A 85 23.64 9.31 14.59
C GLY A 85 23.07 9.58 15.99
N VAL A 86 21.87 9.05 16.20
CA VAL A 86 21.17 8.99 17.49
C VAL A 86 20.80 7.54 17.78
N THR A 87 21.16 7.05 18.95
CA THR A 87 20.75 5.73 19.44
C THR A 87 19.90 5.88 20.69
N LEU A 88 18.69 5.34 20.65
CA LEU A 88 17.76 5.19 21.78
C LEU A 88 17.65 3.70 22.10
N ASN A 89 18.27 3.29 23.20
CA ASN A 89 18.37 1.89 23.58
C ASN A 89 17.75 1.64 24.94
N GLY A 90 16.56 1.02 24.92
CA GLY A 90 15.71 0.82 26.10
C GLY A 90 15.41 2.12 26.85
N SER A 91 15.37 3.25 26.15
CA SER A 91 15.25 4.58 26.76
C SER A 91 13.80 5.00 26.96
N THR A 92 13.55 5.87 27.93
CA THR A 92 12.23 6.49 28.15
C THR A 92 12.30 7.99 27.90
N ILE A 93 11.47 8.52 27.02
CA ILE A 93 11.42 9.95 26.70
C ILE A 93 9.98 10.43 26.83
N THR A 94 9.72 11.38 27.73
CA THR A 94 8.38 11.92 27.98
C THR A 94 8.40 13.43 27.95
N GLY A 95 7.56 14.07 27.13
CA GLY A 95 7.48 15.52 27.02
C GLY A 95 6.18 16.01 26.38
N ASN A 96 6.07 17.32 26.16
CA ASN A 96 4.97 17.89 25.40
C ASN A 96 5.11 17.55 23.92
N ASN A 97 6.06 18.16 23.22
CA ASN A 97 6.51 17.68 21.91
C ASN A 97 7.84 16.93 22.03
N ILE A 98 8.04 15.92 21.20
CA ILE A 98 9.32 15.21 21.07
C ILE A 98 9.79 15.35 19.63
N THR A 99 10.98 15.90 19.45
CA THR A 99 11.64 16.02 18.14
C THR A 99 12.99 15.31 18.16
N VAL A 100 13.22 14.40 17.21
CA VAL A 100 14.51 13.74 16.99
C VAL A 100 14.95 13.98 15.56
N ASN A 101 16.09 14.65 15.38
CA ASN A 101 16.68 14.92 14.08
C ASN A 101 18.08 14.31 14.03
N ALA A 102 18.20 13.18 13.34
CA ALA A 102 19.46 12.47 13.23
C ALA A 102 19.94 12.42 11.78
N THR A 103 21.22 12.70 11.56
CA THR A 103 21.91 12.39 10.31
C THR A 103 23.16 11.57 10.56
N SER A 104 23.55 10.73 9.60
CA SER A 104 24.70 9.83 9.75
C SER A 104 25.22 9.33 8.39
N SER A 105 26.45 8.83 8.38
CA SER A 105 26.99 8.02 7.26
C SER A 105 26.75 6.51 7.43
N GLY A 106 26.20 6.09 8.58
CA GLY A 106 25.64 4.76 8.82
C GLY A 106 24.17 4.90 9.20
N ASP A 107 23.68 4.12 10.16
CA ASP A 107 22.32 4.34 10.66
C ASP A 107 22.17 5.73 11.28
N ALA A 108 21.14 6.46 10.87
CA ALA A 108 20.91 7.81 11.38
C ALA A 108 20.17 7.79 12.73
N LEU A 109 19.02 7.13 12.80
CA LEU A 109 18.29 6.96 14.07
C LEU A 109 18.02 5.48 14.35
N VAL A 110 18.56 5.00 15.46
CA VAL A 110 18.31 3.65 15.97
C VAL A 110 17.43 3.73 17.20
N ILE A 111 16.30 3.04 17.20
CA ILE A 111 15.37 2.95 18.33
C ILE A 111 15.16 1.49 18.64
N ASN A 112 15.60 1.03 19.81
CA ASN A 112 15.61 -0.39 20.11
C ASN A 112 15.31 -0.76 21.57
N ASN A 113 15.25 -2.07 21.81
CA ASN A 113 15.15 -2.69 23.12
C ASN A 113 13.98 -2.14 23.96
N GLY A 114 12.82 -1.97 23.33
CA GLY A 114 11.60 -1.51 23.98
C GLY A 114 11.62 -0.03 24.38
N SER A 115 12.37 0.80 23.66
CA SER A 115 12.36 2.26 23.91
C SER A 115 10.95 2.82 23.82
N ASN A 116 10.62 3.71 24.76
CA ASN A 116 9.28 4.29 24.91
C ASN A 116 9.34 5.81 24.80
N LEU A 117 8.72 6.36 23.78
CA LEU A 117 8.60 7.79 23.55
C LEU A 117 7.13 8.19 23.76
N THR A 118 6.88 9.17 24.62
CA THR A 118 5.54 9.66 24.96
C THR A 118 5.49 11.19 24.87
N ALA A 119 4.82 11.71 23.83
CA ALA A 119 4.55 13.12 23.63
C ALA A 119 3.08 13.41 23.94
N THR A 120 2.76 14.35 24.84
CA THR A 120 1.36 14.77 25.05
C THR A 120 0.82 15.62 23.89
N GLY A 121 1.72 16.21 23.10
CA GLY A 121 1.45 16.92 21.86
C GLY A 121 1.85 16.08 20.64
N ASN A 122 2.83 16.56 19.87
CA ASN A 122 3.30 15.91 18.65
C ASN A 122 4.64 15.19 18.84
N MET A 123 4.86 14.16 18.04
CA MET A 123 6.16 13.49 17.93
C MET A 123 6.66 13.56 16.49
N THR A 124 7.90 13.99 16.30
CA THR A 124 8.58 14.03 15.01
C THR A 124 9.92 13.31 15.10
N LEU A 125 10.10 12.25 14.31
CA LEU A 125 11.32 11.46 14.22
C LEU A 125 11.86 11.52 12.80
N THR A 126 13.04 12.13 12.62
CA THR A 126 13.71 12.27 11.34
C THR A 126 15.06 11.57 11.40
N GLY A 127 15.31 10.70 10.43
CA GLY A 127 16.59 10.02 10.25
C GLY A 127 17.03 10.08 8.80
N ASN A 128 18.17 10.73 8.54
CA ASN A 128 18.73 10.88 7.19
C ASN A 128 20.14 10.29 7.11
N THR A 129 20.29 9.21 6.35
CA THR A 129 21.59 8.58 6.11
C THR A 129 22.08 8.80 4.68
N SER A 130 23.37 9.11 4.57
CA SER A 130 24.13 9.04 3.32
C SER A 130 24.87 7.71 3.14
N GLY A 131 24.71 6.78 4.10
CA GLY A 131 25.34 5.46 4.10
C GLY A 131 24.84 4.59 2.95
N SER A 132 25.69 3.67 2.50
CA SER A 132 25.38 2.71 1.44
C SER A 132 24.74 1.43 1.99
N ASN A 133 24.36 0.53 1.09
CA ASN A 133 23.85 -0.82 1.41
C ASN A 133 22.64 -0.78 2.37
N ASN A 134 22.76 -1.44 3.52
CA ASN A 134 21.69 -1.60 4.52
C ASN A 134 21.71 -0.51 5.59
N SER A 135 22.26 0.68 5.28
CA SER A 135 22.14 1.83 6.19
C SER A 135 20.70 2.32 6.22
N TYR A 136 20.18 2.55 7.42
CA TYR A 136 18.80 3.01 7.63
C TYR A 136 18.75 4.51 7.92
N GLY A 137 17.73 5.18 7.38
CA GLY A 137 17.35 6.49 7.91
C GLY A 137 16.86 6.32 9.35
N ILE A 138 15.88 5.43 9.53
CA ILE A 138 15.38 5.06 10.85
C ILE A 138 15.25 3.54 10.93
N HIS A 139 15.84 2.97 11.98
CA HIS A 139 15.75 1.56 12.31
C HIS A 139 15.08 1.40 13.68
N ALA A 140 13.82 0.96 13.70
CA ALA A 140 13.00 0.85 14.90
C ALA A 140 12.72 -0.63 15.24
N TYR A 141 13.43 -1.20 16.21
CA TYR A 141 13.30 -2.62 16.58
C TYR A 141 13.03 -2.87 18.07
N GLY A 142 12.85 -4.13 18.42
CA GLY A 142 12.68 -4.57 19.81
C GLY A 142 11.37 -4.12 20.45
N SER A 143 10.27 -4.10 19.71
CA SER A 143 8.92 -3.78 20.23
C SER A 143 8.81 -2.38 20.85
N SER A 144 9.42 -1.38 20.21
CA SER A 144 9.40 0.01 20.66
C SER A 144 7.98 0.63 20.60
N GLN A 145 7.74 1.63 21.46
CA GLN A 145 6.44 2.27 21.64
C GLN A 145 6.51 3.78 21.36
N PHE A 146 5.56 4.28 20.58
CA PHE A 146 5.43 5.69 20.23
C PHE A 146 4.03 6.19 20.55
N THR A 147 3.90 7.02 21.59
CA THR A 147 2.63 7.67 21.94
C THR A 147 2.72 9.15 21.64
N ALA A 148 1.82 9.67 20.83
CA ALA A 148 1.68 11.09 20.55
C ALA A 148 0.20 11.50 20.75
N GLY A 149 -0.06 12.53 21.55
CA GLY A 149 -1.42 12.99 21.81
C GLY A 149 -2.13 13.52 20.57
N LYS A 150 -1.39 13.89 19.51
CA LYS A 150 -1.93 14.34 18.22
C LYS A 150 -1.30 13.58 17.06
N ASN A 151 -0.18 14.08 16.56
CA ASN A 151 0.47 13.56 15.35
C ASN A 151 1.78 12.85 15.69
N LEU A 152 2.00 11.70 15.06
CA LEU A 152 3.29 11.04 14.98
C LEU A 152 3.79 11.12 13.54
N ASN A 153 4.90 11.83 13.31
CA ASN A 153 5.55 11.92 12.02
C ASN A 153 6.90 11.22 12.07
N ILE A 154 7.08 10.19 11.24
CA ILE A 154 8.34 9.47 11.08
C ILE A 154 8.83 9.67 9.65
N THR A 155 10.04 10.16 9.47
CA THR A 155 10.64 10.41 8.15
C THR A 155 12.04 9.81 8.08
N ALA A 156 12.18 8.78 7.25
CA ALA A 156 13.44 8.09 7.05
C ALA A 156 13.94 8.27 5.62
N ILE A 157 15.17 8.74 5.47
CA ILE A 157 15.82 8.93 4.17
C ILE A 157 17.12 8.15 4.16
N ALA A 158 17.30 7.28 3.16
CA ALA A 158 18.54 6.56 2.91
C ALA A 158 18.99 6.82 1.47
N ALA A 159 19.69 7.93 1.26
CA ALA A 159 19.98 8.46 -0.09
C ALA A 159 20.82 7.50 -0.96
N SER A 160 21.72 6.75 -0.34
CA SER A 160 22.59 5.78 -1.01
C SER A 160 22.41 4.34 -0.50
N GLY A 161 21.46 4.14 0.42
CA GLY A 161 21.26 2.89 1.16
C GLY A 161 19.80 2.43 1.15
N GLY A 162 19.37 1.83 2.27
CA GLY A 162 18.02 1.32 2.44
C GLY A 162 17.73 0.00 1.72
N GLY A 163 18.75 -0.85 1.52
CA GLY A 163 18.56 -2.20 0.95
C GLY A 163 17.43 -2.98 1.64
N ASP A 164 17.36 -2.86 2.97
CA ASP A 164 16.31 -3.46 3.81
C ASP A 164 15.27 -2.43 4.29
N GLY A 165 15.13 -1.29 3.61
CA GLY A 165 14.22 -0.20 3.98
C GLY A 165 14.97 1.09 4.35
N ALA A 166 14.54 2.26 3.89
CA ALA A 166 14.98 3.52 4.48
C ALA A 166 14.40 3.69 5.88
N PHE A 167 13.11 3.37 6.02
CA PHE A 167 12.50 3.01 7.29
C PHE A 167 12.42 1.49 7.38
N ASN A 168 13.00 0.91 8.43
CA ASN A 168 12.81 -0.50 8.75
C ASN A 168 12.30 -0.60 10.19
N SER A 169 11.21 -1.31 10.38
CA SER A 169 10.70 -1.62 11.70
C SER A 169 10.59 -3.12 11.95
N SER A 170 10.91 -3.54 13.18
CA SER A 170 10.28 -4.73 13.75
C SER A 170 8.84 -4.40 14.15
N THR A 171 8.26 -5.18 15.06
CA THR A 171 7.00 -4.78 15.69
C THR A 171 7.16 -3.43 16.37
N ILE A 172 6.27 -2.49 16.10
CA ILE A 172 6.16 -1.21 16.79
C ILE A 172 4.69 -0.93 17.09
N ASN A 173 4.45 -0.35 18.26
CA ASN A 173 3.12 0.12 18.65
C ASN A 173 3.13 1.64 18.58
N VAL A 174 2.16 2.19 17.84
CA VAL A 174 1.91 3.63 17.78
C VAL A 174 0.58 3.92 18.45
N SER A 175 0.45 5.08 19.07
CA SER A 175 -0.82 5.61 19.56
C SER A 175 -0.84 7.10 19.24
N ALA A 176 -1.51 7.45 18.15
CA ALA A 176 -1.65 8.82 17.69
C ALA A 176 -2.98 8.98 16.93
N GLN A 177 -3.54 10.19 16.95
CA GLN A 177 -4.71 10.51 16.14
C GLN A 177 -4.38 10.34 14.65
N ASP A 178 -3.20 10.81 14.25
CA ASP A 178 -2.63 10.59 12.92
C ASP A 178 -1.17 10.13 13.03
N ALA A 179 -0.91 8.90 12.62
CA ALA A 179 0.44 8.36 12.49
C ALA A 179 0.85 8.32 11.02
N VAL A 180 1.93 9.02 10.67
CA VAL A 180 2.49 9.09 9.32
C VAL A 180 3.91 8.57 9.34
N ILE A 181 4.18 7.56 8.52
CA ILE A 181 5.51 6.95 8.34
C ILE A 181 5.92 7.12 6.89
N THR A 182 7.04 7.78 6.66
CA THR A 182 7.62 7.95 5.32
C THR A 182 9.03 7.36 5.25
N GLY A 183 9.32 6.71 4.13
CA GLY A 183 10.62 6.11 3.86
C GLY A 183 11.04 6.32 2.41
N THR A 184 12.22 6.87 2.17
CA THR A 184 12.78 7.09 0.83
C THR A 184 14.17 6.49 0.70
N ALA A 185 14.33 5.50 -0.18
CA ALA A 185 15.60 4.84 -0.45
C ALA A 185 16.12 5.11 -1.87
N GLY A 186 17.40 5.48 -1.96
CA GLY A 186 18.06 5.81 -3.23
C GLY A 186 19.06 4.77 -3.75
N ALA A 187 19.27 3.64 -3.05
CA ALA A 187 20.09 2.54 -3.56
C ALA A 187 19.40 1.75 -4.69
N GLY A 188 20.18 1.05 -5.51
CA GLY A 188 19.67 0.22 -6.62
C GLY A 188 18.73 -0.92 -6.19
N ASN A 189 18.83 -1.40 -4.95
CA ASN A 189 17.90 -2.36 -4.36
C ASN A 189 17.06 -1.74 -3.21
N GLY A 190 17.10 -0.41 -3.08
CA GLY A 190 16.55 0.29 -1.93
C GLY A 190 15.04 0.20 -1.83
N VAL A 191 14.55 -0.24 -0.66
CA VAL A 191 13.13 -0.26 -0.30
C VAL A 191 12.79 1.02 0.46
N GLY A 192 11.69 1.69 0.13
CA GLY A 192 11.28 2.91 0.84
C GLY A 192 10.94 2.62 2.30
N VAL A 193 9.89 1.81 2.51
CA VAL A 193 9.45 1.34 3.82
C VAL A 193 9.40 -0.18 3.87
N MET A 194 10.10 -0.75 4.84
CA MET A 194 10.02 -2.17 5.20
C MET A 194 9.30 -2.32 6.54
N ALA A 195 8.06 -2.81 6.50
CA ALA A 195 7.35 -3.25 7.70
C ALA A 195 7.76 -4.69 8.02
N GLY A 196 8.96 -4.85 8.61
CA GLY A 196 9.54 -6.15 8.96
C GLY A 196 8.83 -6.83 10.13
N GLY A 197 8.26 -6.05 11.04
CA GLY A 197 7.32 -6.50 12.07
C GLY A 197 6.05 -5.64 12.10
N SER A 198 5.09 -6.04 12.94
CA SER A 198 3.74 -5.46 12.88
C SER A 198 3.73 -3.99 13.29
N ILE A 199 3.01 -3.16 12.53
CA ILE A 199 2.81 -1.75 12.88
C ILE A 199 1.34 -1.59 13.26
N VAL A 200 1.09 -1.23 14.52
CA VAL A 200 -0.26 -1.14 15.08
C VAL A 200 -0.52 0.25 15.61
N ASN A 201 -1.53 0.96 15.08
CA ASN A 201 -2.05 2.16 15.73
C ASN A 201 -3.15 1.78 16.72
N ASN A 202 -2.82 1.85 18.01
CA ASN A 202 -3.70 1.51 19.12
C ASN A 202 -4.65 2.64 19.52
N HIS A 203 -4.45 3.86 19.00
CA HIS A 203 -5.33 4.98 19.29
C HIS A 203 -6.70 4.71 18.69
N ASN A 204 -7.76 4.82 19.49
CA ASN A 204 -9.12 4.68 19.01
C ASN A 204 -9.38 5.71 17.91
N ASN A 205 -9.82 5.23 16.75
CA ASN A 205 -10.09 6.07 15.58
C ASN A 205 -8.83 6.80 15.05
N GLY A 206 -7.64 6.33 15.43
CA GLY A 206 -6.36 6.85 14.95
C GLY A 206 -6.04 6.34 13.55
N ASN A 207 -5.60 7.23 12.67
CA ASN A 207 -5.20 6.88 11.32
C ASN A 207 -3.75 6.39 11.28
N LEU A 208 -3.44 5.51 10.33
CA LEU A 208 -2.07 5.10 10.00
C LEU A 208 -1.86 5.26 8.50
N SER A 209 -0.89 6.12 8.13
CA SER A 209 -0.45 6.32 6.76
C SER A 209 1.01 5.90 6.62
N ILE A 210 1.29 5.01 5.67
CA ILE A 210 2.64 4.54 5.35
C ILE A 210 2.92 4.91 3.89
N THR A 211 3.97 5.70 3.66
CA THR A 211 4.40 6.09 2.32
C THR A 211 5.85 5.70 2.08
N GLY A 212 6.11 4.90 1.06
CA GLY A 212 7.44 4.45 0.72
C GLY A 212 7.83 4.74 -0.72
N THR A 213 9.05 5.22 -0.93
CA THR A 213 9.64 5.41 -2.25
C THR A 213 10.94 4.62 -2.38
N GLY A 214 10.98 3.64 -3.29
CA GLY A 214 12.16 2.82 -3.55
C GLY A 214 12.71 3.07 -4.95
N LYS A 215 14.03 3.26 -5.08
CA LYS A 215 14.66 3.43 -6.41
C LYS A 215 14.73 2.11 -7.19
N GLY A 216 15.05 0.98 -6.54
CA GLY A 216 14.95 -0.32 -7.20
C GLY A 216 14.52 -1.50 -6.34
N GLY A 217 14.29 -1.28 -5.04
CA GLY A 217 13.42 -2.11 -4.23
C GLY A 217 11.96 -1.62 -4.30
N ALA A 218 11.10 -2.26 -3.51
CA ALA A 218 9.69 -1.86 -3.42
C ALA A 218 9.52 -0.45 -2.83
N GLY A 219 8.44 0.23 -3.17
CA GLY A 219 8.05 1.45 -2.46
C GLY A 219 7.75 1.12 -1.00
N VAL A 220 6.77 0.23 -0.79
CA VAL A 220 6.45 -0.37 0.51
C VAL A 220 6.46 -1.89 0.41
N SER A 221 7.17 -2.54 1.33
CA SER A 221 7.13 -3.99 1.53
C SER A 221 6.51 -4.32 2.88
N VAL A 222 5.37 -5.02 2.85
CA VAL A 222 4.63 -5.43 4.04
C VAL A 222 4.97 -6.89 4.34
N SER A 223 5.93 -7.08 5.26
CA SER A 223 6.41 -8.39 5.69
C SER A 223 5.77 -8.84 7.02
N ALA A 224 4.93 -8.00 7.62
CA ALA A 224 4.19 -8.24 8.85
C ALA A 224 2.79 -7.59 8.78
N ASN A 225 1.97 -7.76 9.82
CA ASN A 225 0.61 -7.21 9.81
C ASN A 225 0.59 -5.69 10.04
N LEU A 226 -0.35 -5.02 9.39
CA LEU A 226 -0.63 -3.60 9.62
C LEU A 226 -2.06 -3.47 10.14
N SER A 227 -2.24 -2.76 11.25
CA SER A 227 -3.58 -2.60 11.83
C SER A 227 -3.79 -1.26 12.51
N VAL A 228 -5.02 -0.78 12.44
CA VAL A 228 -5.51 0.37 13.20
C VAL A 228 -6.75 -0.01 14.00
N ASN A 229 -6.89 0.51 15.21
CA ASN A 229 -8.00 0.22 16.10
C ASN A 229 -9.25 1.08 15.83
N GLY A 230 -10.42 0.52 16.13
CA GLY A 230 -11.69 1.21 16.01
C GLY A 230 -12.04 1.55 14.56
N THR A 231 -12.38 2.82 14.30
CA THR A 231 -12.79 3.32 12.98
C THR A 231 -11.67 4.05 12.22
N GLY A 232 -10.43 4.02 12.72
CA GLY A 232 -9.30 4.72 12.11
C GLY A 232 -8.96 4.16 10.73
N ASN A 233 -8.39 4.94 9.82
CA ASN A 233 -8.10 4.48 8.47
C ASN A 233 -6.66 3.98 8.32
N LEU A 234 -6.49 2.92 7.52
CA LEU A 234 -5.17 2.45 7.10
C LEU A 234 -4.92 2.85 5.64
N THR A 235 -3.86 3.62 5.40
CA THR A 235 -3.41 4.00 4.05
C THR A 235 -1.99 3.55 3.81
N VAL A 236 -1.75 2.87 2.69
CA VAL A 236 -0.42 2.43 2.26
C VAL A 236 -0.17 2.92 0.84
N THR A 237 0.86 3.75 0.66
CA THR A 237 1.26 4.27 -0.65
C THR A 237 2.71 3.89 -0.95
N GLY A 238 2.94 3.23 -2.07
CA GLY A 238 4.28 2.79 -2.45
C GLY A 238 4.62 3.15 -3.89
N ASN A 239 5.73 3.85 -4.06
CA ASN A 239 6.26 4.23 -5.37
C ASN A 239 7.60 3.51 -5.59
N SER A 240 7.74 2.81 -6.70
CA SER A 240 9.01 2.20 -7.08
C SER A 240 9.37 2.55 -8.51
N ALA A 241 10.62 2.94 -8.76
CA ALA A 241 11.06 3.22 -10.13
C ALA A 241 11.32 1.93 -10.93
N SER A 242 11.80 0.86 -10.28
CA SER A 242 12.24 -0.37 -10.97
C SER A 242 11.68 -1.68 -10.38
N ASN A 243 10.76 -1.62 -9.41
CA ASN A 243 10.18 -2.79 -8.74
C ASN A 243 8.69 -2.59 -8.44
N VAL A 244 8.13 -3.39 -7.53
CA VAL A 244 6.74 -3.29 -7.11
C VAL A 244 6.49 -2.00 -6.31
N GLY A 245 5.41 -1.27 -6.59
CA GLY A 245 5.03 -0.11 -5.78
C GLY A 245 4.71 -0.50 -4.34
N VAL A 246 3.71 -1.37 -4.16
CA VAL A 246 3.37 -1.98 -2.86
C VAL A 246 3.31 -3.50 -2.97
N LYS A 247 4.00 -4.19 -2.06
CA LYS A 247 3.99 -5.66 -1.95
C LYS A 247 3.41 -6.11 -0.62
N VAL A 248 2.41 -7.00 -0.67
CA VAL A 248 1.81 -7.64 0.50
C VAL A 248 1.71 -9.16 0.27
N ASP A 249 2.52 -9.93 1.00
CA ASP A 249 2.57 -11.39 0.87
C ASP A 249 2.20 -12.06 2.19
N THR A 250 1.06 -12.76 2.20
CA THR A 250 0.55 -13.58 3.31
C THR A 250 0.42 -12.80 4.62
N LYS A 251 -0.01 -11.53 4.54
CA LYS A 251 -0.21 -10.64 5.69
C LYS A 251 -1.62 -10.09 5.77
N THR A 252 -1.92 -9.53 6.94
CA THR A 252 -3.20 -8.90 7.24
C THR A 252 -3.06 -7.39 7.29
N LEU A 253 -3.92 -6.69 6.55
CA LEU A 253 -4.11 -5.24 6.63
C LEU A 253 -5.51 -4.98 7.18
N THR A 254 -5.61 -4.26 8.29
CA THR A 254 -6.88 -3.95 8.95
C THR A 254 -7.03 -2.48 9.26
N GLY A 255 -8.21 -1.92 8.98
CA GLY A 255 -8.62 -0.60 9.45
C GLY A 255 -10.11 -0.35 9.26
N GLY A 256 -10.59 0.83 9.63
CA GLY A 256 -11.95 1.30 9.34
C GLY A 256 -12.22 1.29 7.86
N ASN A 257 -11.44 2.06 7.11
CA ASN A 257 -11.18 1.86 5.68
C ASN A 257 -9.75 1.37 5.46
N VAL A 258 -9.54 0.63 4.37
CA VAL A 258 -8.19 0.23 3.94
C VAL A 258 -7.95 0.70 2.50
N THR A 259 -6.96 1.56 2.33
CA THR A 259 -6.52 2.07 1.03
C THR A 259 -5.09 1.66 0.76
N VAL A 260 -4.85 1.02 -0.38
CA VAL A 260 -3.49 0.65 -0.83
C VAL A 260 -3.29 1.14 -2.25
N THR A 261 -2.28 1.99 -2.46
CA THR A 261 -1.91 2.50 -3.79
C THR A 261 -0.45 2.19 -4.07
N GLY A 262 -0.20 1.39 -5.10
CA GLY A 262 1.15 1.08 -5.55
C GLY A 262 1.40 1.57 -6.97
N THR A 263 2.53 2.23 -7.19
CA THR A 263 2.97 2.71 -8.50
C THR A 263 4.35 2.15 -8.84
N SER A 264 4.49 1.57 -10.04
CA SER A 264 5.74 1.04 -10.56
C SER A 264 6.12 1.70 -11.88
N GLY A 265 7.33 2.26 -11.94
CA GLY A 265 7.96 2.76 -13.17
C GLY A 265 8.64 1.68 -14.00
N ASN A 266 8.67 0.43 -13.53
CA ASN A 266 9.36 -0.65 -14.23
C ASN A 266 8.59 -1.06 -15.49
N ASN A 267 9.31 -1.21 -16.60
CA ASN A 267 8.80 -1.65 -17.89
C ASN A 267 8.06 -2.99 -17.85
N ASN A 268 8.40 -3.87 -16.89
CA ASN A 268 7.67 -5.13 -16.62
C ASN A 268 7.16 -5.21 -15.18
N GLY A 269 6.86 -4.05 -14.60
CA GLY A 269 6.53 -3.87 -13.19
C GLY A 269 5.13 -4.32 -12.79
N LYS A 270 4.90 -4.23 -11.48
CA LYS A 270 3.59 -4.34 -10.84
C LYS A 270 3.41 -3.11 -9.97
N GLY A 271 2.38 -2.29 -10.19
CA GLY A 271 2.06 -1.24 -9.23
C GLY A 271 1.76 -1.84 -7.86
N LEU A 272 0.90 -2.85 -7.84
CA LEU A 272 0.46 -3.55 -6.63
C LEU A 272 0.60 -5.07 -6.76
N GLU A 273 1.11 -5.72 -5.73
CA GLU A 273 1.19 -7.18 -5.62
C GLU A 273 0.56 -7.67 -4.30
N LEU A 274 -0.47 -8.53 -4.39
CA LEU A 274 -1.09 -9.21 -3.25
C LEU A 274 -1.08 -10.73 -3.41
N LYS A 275 -0.52 -11.45 -2.44
CA LYS A 275 -0.45 -12.91 -2.45
C LYS A 275 -0.95 -13.52 -1.14
N GLY A 276 -2.05 -14.28 -1.19
CA GLY A 276 -2.56 -15.02 -0.01
C GLY A 276 -2.83 -14.14 1.23
N SER A 277 -3.14 -12.86 1.02
CA SER A 277 -3.27 -11.84 2.06
C SER A 277 -4.72 -11.65 2.49
N THR A 278 -4.93 -11.09 3.68
CA THR A 278 -6.25 -10.71 4.19
C THR A 278 -6.34 -9.20 4.32
N ILE A 279 -7.33 -8.60 3.66
CA ILE A 279 -7.60 -7.17 3.74
C ILE A 279 -8.98 -6.98 4.37
N ASN A 280 -9.03 -6.26 5.49
CA ASN A 280 -10.24 -6.13 6.31
C ASN A 280 -10.56 -4.66 6.63
N ALA A 281 -11.67 -4.17 6.11
CA ALA A 281 -12.27 -2.88 6.46
C ALA A 281 -13.39 -3.09 7.48
N THR A 282 -13.19 -2.66 8.73
CA THR A 282 -14.05 -2.95 9.88
C THR A 282 -15.36 -2.18 9.89
N CYS A 283 -15.38 -0.98 9.29
CA CYS A 283 -16.57 -0.11 9.25
C CYS A 283 -16.72 0.67 7.95
N GLY A 284 -15.92 0.35 6.92
CA GLY A 284 -15.91 1.06 5.66
C GLY A 284 -15.58 0.18 4.47
N SER A 285 -14.81 0.74 3.54
CA SER A 285 -14.47 0.15 2.25
C SER A 285 -13.00 -0.27 2.14
N ILE A 286 -12.74 -1.14 1.17
CA ILE A 286 -11.40 -1.48 0.69
C ILE A 286 -11.20 -0.84 -0.69
N ALA A 287 -10.12 -0.10 -0.87
CA ALA A 287 -9.71 0.46 -2.15
C ALA A 287 -8.25 0.09 -2.45
N LEU A 288 -8.04 -0.75 -3.46
CA LEU A 288 -6.72 -1.22 -3.87
C LEU A 288 -6.43 -0.74 -5.29
N THR A 289 -5.35 0.01 -5.47
CA THR A 289 -4.94 0.55 -6.77
C THR A 289 -3.51 0.15 -7.08
N GLY A 290 -3.30 -0.45 -8.25
CA GLY A 290 -1.98 -0.70 -8.82
C GLY A 290 -1.82 0.03 -10.14
N ASN A 291 -0.81 0.89 -10.23
CA ASN A 291 -0.44 1.64 -11.42
C ASN A 291 0.93 1.18 -11.92
N MET A 292 1.05 0.87 -13.21
CA MET A 292 2.33 0.65 -13.85
C MET A 292 2.47 1.61 -15.03
N THR A 293 3.55 2.40 -14.98
CA THR A 293 3.83 3.49 -15.91
C THR A 293 4.95 3.16 -16.89
N GLY A 294 5.55 1.97 -16.78
CA GLY A 294 6.58 1.49 -17.70
C GLY A 294 6.02 1.04 -19.05
N ASP A 295 6.86 1.06 -20.08
CA ASP A 295 6.39 0.99 -21.48
C ASP A 295 6.40 -0.43 -22.11
N SER A 296 6.96 -1.45 -21.45
CA SER A 296 7.31 -2.73 -22.13
C SER A 296 6.55 -3.98 -21.66
N GLY A 297 5.38 -3.82 -21.01
CA GLY A 297 4.51 -4.94 -20.72
C GLY A 297 4.55 -5.43 -19.27
N GLY A 298 3.46 -5.24 -18.51
CA GLY A 298 3.34 -5.79 -17.15
C GLY A 298 1.93 -5.70 -16.59
N PHE A 299 1.81 -5.37 -15.30
CA PHE A 299 0.54 -5.31 -14.58
C PHE A 299 0.38 -3.96 -13.86
N GLY A 300 -0.81 -3.38 -13.89
CA GLY A 300 -1.15 -2.36 -12.90
C GLY A 300 -1.22 -2.99 -11.52
N ALA A 301 -2.14 -3.95 -11.35
CA ALA A 301 -2.28 -4.74 -10.13
C ALA A 301 -2.24 -6.23 -10.43
N HIS A 302 -1.52 -7.00 -9.61
CA HIS A 302 -1.52 -8.45 -9.64
C HIS A 302 -1.99 -9.04 -8.31
N ILE A 303 -3.14 -9.70 -8.34
CA ILE A 303 -3.78 -10.33 -7.20
C ILE A 303 -3.73 -11.84 -7.42
N TYR A 304 -2.90 -12.54 -6.64
CA TYR A 304 -2.80 -13.99 -6.70
C TYR A 304 -4.02 -14.68 -6.05
N GLY A 305 -4.11 -15.99 -6.16
CA GLY A 305 -5.13 -16.76 -5.46
C GLY A 305 -4.96 -16.75 -3.94
N GLY A 306 -6.04 -17.12 -3.23
CA GLY A 306 -6.04 -17.26 -1.77
C GLY A 306 -6.18 -15.97 -0.97
N ASN A 307 -6.39 -14.83 -1.63
CA ASN A 307 -6.65 -13.57 -0.95
C ASN A 307 -8.09 -13.52 -0.37
N ASN A 308 -8.25 -12.88 0.79
CA ASN A 308 -9.54 -12.65 1.44
C ASN A 308 -9.79 -11.14 1.62
N PHE A 309 -10.93 -10.66 1.16
CA PHE A 309 -11.34 -9.27 1.23
C PHE A 309 -12.67 -9.17 1.97
N LYS A 310 -12.67 -8.43 3.09
CA LYS A 310 -13.88 -8.19 3.88
C LYS A 310 -14.06 -6.70 4.12
N ALA A 311 -15.19 -6.16 3.67
CA ALA A 311 -15.58 -4.78 3.91
C ALA A 311 -17.06 -4.73 4.33
N THR A 312 -17.42 -3.71 5.11
CA THR A 312 -18.83 -3.46 5.45
C THR A 312 -19.55 -2.71 4.33
N GLU A 313 -18.81 -1.92 3.56
CA GLU A 313 -19.32 -1.14 2.43
C GLU A 313 -18.87 -1.77 1.11
N ASN A 314 -17.86 -1.21 0.42
CA ASN A 314 -17.46 -1.67 -0.92
C ASN A 314 -16.03 -2.22 -0.95
N ILE A 315 -15.77 -3.10 -1.91
CA ILE A 315 -14.41 -3.50 -2.30
C ILE A 315 -14.18 -3.00 -3.72
N THR A 316 -13.15 -2.20 -3.92
CA THR A 316 -12.71 -1.74 -5.25
C THR A 316 -11.26 -2.15 -5.46
N ILE A 317 -11.00 -2.85 -6.56
CA ILE A 317 -9.64 -3.18 -7.02
C ILE A 317 -9.47 -2.61 -8.42
N THR A 318 -8.47 -1.75 -8.58
CA THR A 318 -8.15 -1.07 -9.83
C THR A 318 -6.72 -1.38 -10.25
N GLY A 319 -6.55 -1.85 -11.48
CA GLY A 319 -5.25 -2.05 -12.09
C GLY A 319 -5.12 -1.23 -13.37
N ASN A 320 -4.14 -0.33 -13.42
CA ASN A 320 -3.84 0.49 -14.59
C ASN A 320 -2.44 0.15 -15.11
N ALA A 321 -2.35 -0.29 -16.36
CA ALA A 321 -1.10 -0.55 -17.04
C ALA A 321 -0.98 0.32 -18.30
N MET A 322 0.22 0.82 -18.58
CA MET A 322 0.51 1.45 -19.88
C MET A 322 0.42 0.44 -21.01
N ASP A 323 1.04 -0.72 -20.85
CA ASP A 323 0.96 -1.83 -21.79
C ASP A 323 0.67 -3.13 -21.01
N GLY A 324 -0.60 -3.47 -20.82
CA GLY A 324 -1.05 -4.54 -19.92
C GLY A 324 -0.92 -5.94 -20.53
N THR A 325 0.30 -6.41 -20.82
CA THR A 325 0.56 -7.74 -21.43
C THR A 325 -0.15 -8.89 -20.73
N ASN A 326 -0.35 -8.75 -19.42
CA ASN A 326 -1.05 -9.74 -18.61
C ASN A 326 -2.25 -9.14 -17.86
N GLY A 327 -2.77 -8.00 -18.33
CA GLY A 327 -3.88 -7.28 -17.69
C GLY A 327 -3.42 -5.98 -17.02
N GLY A 328 -4.17 -4.89 -17.24
CA GLY A 328 -4.18 -3.76 -16.31
C GLY A 328 -4.44 -4.25 -14.88
N LEU A 329 -5.43 -5.12 -14.72
CA LEU A 329 -5.62 -5.95 -13.53
C LEU A 329 -5.47 -7.43 -13.91
N ASN A 330 -4.58 -8.14 -13.21
CA ASN A 330 -4.54 -9.61 -13.21
C ASN A 330 -5.09 -10.15 -11.89
N LEU A 331 -6.18 -10.91 -11.94
CA LEU A 331 -6.86 -11.46 -10.78
C LEU A 331 -7.00 -12.98 -10.87
N ASN A 332 -6.25 -13.70 -10.04
CA ASN A 332 -6.23 -15.16 -9.97
C ASN A 332 -7.09 -15.70 -8.81
N GLY A 333 -8.29 -15.14 -8.65
CA GLY A 333 -9.26 -15.55 -7.65
C GLY A 333 -9.19 -14.81 -6.32
N GLY A 334 -10.05 -15.20 -5.38
CA GLY A 334 -10.18 -14.60 -4.05
C GLY A 334 -11.59 -14.71 -3.48
N ASN A 335 -11.71 -14.46 -2.17
CA ASN A 335 -12.99 -14.38 -1.48
C ASN A 335 -13.32 -12.93 -1.16
N PHE A 336 -14.53 -12.50 -1.48
CA PHE A 336 -14.99 -11.11 -1.37
C PHE A 336 -16.30 -11.08 -0.58
N SER A 337 -16.34 -10.25 0.46
CA SER A 337 -17.51 -10.02 1.30
C SER A 337 -17.71 -8.52 1.49
N ALA A 338 -18.70 -7.96 0.79
CA ALA A 338 -19.04 -6.53 0.82
C ALA A 338 -20.49 -6.31 0.32
N LYS A 339 -20.99 -5.07 0.30
CA LYS A 339 -22.24 -4.72 -0.40
C LYS A 339 -22.05 -4.75 -1.91
N ASN A 340 -20.90 -4.25 -2.38
CA ASN A 340 -20.52 -4.31 -3.79
C ASN A 340 -19.01 -4.57 -3.92
N THR A 341 -18.66 -5.39 -4.91
CA THR A 341 -17.28 -5.61 -5.34
C THR A 341 -17.11 -5.11 -6.76
N VAL A 342 -16.15 -4.21 -6.98
CA VAL A 342 -15.82 -3.65 -8.28
C VAL A 342 -14.38 -3.99 -8.61
N LEU A 343 -14.18 -4.69 -9.72
CA LEU A 343 -12.88 -5.05 -10.27
C LEU A 343 -12.72 -4.30 -11.58
N SER A 344 -11.72 -3.42 -11.66
CA SER A 344 -11.48 -2.58 -12.83
C SER A 344 -10.05 -2.74 -13.31
N GLY A 345 -9.88 -2.91 -14.62
CA GLY A 345 -8.57 -3.06 -15.22
C GLY A 345 -8.49 -2.31 -16.53
N THR A 346 -7.45 -1.48 -16.67
CA THR A 346 -7.23 -0.67 -17.86
C THR A 346 -5.84 -0.94 -18.41
N SER A 347 -5.77 -1.32 -19.68
CA SER A 347 -4.55 -1.21 -20.48
C SER A 347 -4.66 0.00 -21.40
N GLN A 348 -3.79 0.99 -21.18
CA GLN A 348 -3.83 2.26 -21.92
C GLN A 348 -3.33 2.12 -23.36
N ARG A 349 -2.51 1.10 -23.65
CA ARG A 349 -2.06 0.74 -24.99
C ARG A 349 -2.07 -0.77 -25.14
N ASN A 350 -2.87 -1.24 -26.10
CA ASN A 350 -2.95 -2.63 -26.55
C ASN A 350 -3.22 -3.64 -25.42
N ASN A 351 -3.06 -4.93 -25.71
CA ASN A 351 -3.14 -6.03 -24.76
C ASN A 351 -4.45 -6.09 -23.95
N ILE A 352 -4.38 -6.32 -22.62
CA ILE A 352 -5.53 -6.79 -21.86
C ILE A 352 -5.91 -5.79 -20.76
N GLY A 353 -7.20 -5.43 -20.66
CA GLY A 353 -7.71 -4.62 -19.55
C GLY A 353 -7.74 -5.40 -18.23
N ILE A 354 -8.53 -6.48 -18.18
CA ILE A 354 -8.56 -7.45 -17.08
C ILE A 354 -8.22 -8.84 -17.60
N LYS A 355 -7.28 -9.51 -16.93
CA LYS A 355 -7.06 -10.94 -17.07
C LYS A 355 -7.50 -11.62 -15.76
N THR A 356 -8.41 -12.60 -15.83
CA THR A 356 -8.96 -13.22 -14.62
C THR A 356 -9.10 -14.73 -14.71
N GLY A 357 -8.66 -15.45 -13.67
CA GLY A 357 -8.72 -16.92 -13.62
C GLY A 357 -9.00 -17.45 -12.23
N SER A 358 -9.02 -18.77 -12.09
CA SER A 358 -9.27 -19.47 -10.82
C SER A 358 -10.67 -19.17 -10.24
N ASN A 359 -10.83 -19.23 -8.92
CA ASN A 359 -12.12 -19.09 -8.24
C ASN A 359 -12.30 -17.68 -7.65
N ILE A 360 -13.31 -16.96 -8.11
CA ILE A 360 -13.80 -15.72 -7.51
C ILE A 360 -15.08 -16.03 -6.75
N ASN A 361 -15.05 -15.89 -5.43
CA ASN A 361 -16.20 -16.13 -4.57
C ASN A 361 -16.65 -14.83 -3.93
N VAL A 362 -17.84 -14.36 -4.30
CA VAL A 362 -18.51 -13.21 -3.70
C VAL A 362 -19.60 -13.73 -2.77
N THR A 363 -19.35 -13.69 -1.47
CA THR A 363 -20.21 -14.27 -0.44
C THR A 363 -21.35 -13.33 -0.02
N SER A 364 -21.26 -12.05 -0.39
CA SER A 364 -22.26 -11.03 -0.12
C SER A 364 -22.18 -9.96 -1.19
N GLY A 365 -23.33 -9.39 -1.56
CA GLY A 365 -23.40 -8.24 -2.46
C GLY A 365 -23.23 -8.57 -3.95
N ASN A 366 -23.06 -7.51 -4.74
CA ASN A 366 -22.91 -7.58 -6.20
C ASN A 366 -21.44 -7.70 -6.62
N LEU A 367 -21.20 -8.22 -7.83
CA LEU A 367 -19.90 -8.20 -8.50
C LEU A 367 -19.98 -7.42 -9.81
N SER A 368 -19.06 -6.48 -10.02
CA SER A 368 -18.82 -5.81 -11.30
C SER A 368 -17.38 -6.04 -11.74
N ILE A 369 -17.20 -6.53 -12.97
CA ILE A 369 -15.88 -6.69 -13.62
C ILE A 369 -15.86 -5.79 -14.86
N ASN A 370 -14.99 -4.79 -14.87
CA ASN A 370 -14.93 -3.75 -15.89
C ASN A 370 -13.52 -3.68 -16.48
N GLY A 371 -13.30 -4.30 -17.64
CA GLY A 371 -12.00 -4.31 -18.31
C GLY A 371 -12.02 -3.45 -19.57
N THR A 372 -11.03 -2.57 -19.69
CA THR A 372 -10.85 -1.70 -20.87
C THR A 372 -9.44 -1.88 -21.43
N ALA A 373 -9.32 -2.09 -22.73
CA ALA A 373 -8.05 -2.04 -23.44
C ALA A 373 -8.14 -1.05 -24.60
N THR A 374 -7.13 -0.20 -24.75
CA THR A 374 -7.11 0.79 -25.84
C THR A 374 -6.15 0.34 -26.93
N ARG A 375 -6.65 -0.11 -28.08
CA ARG A 375 -5.79 -0.48 -29.22
C ARG A 375 -5.31 0.79 -29.93
N VAL A 376 -4.01 0.98 -30.02
CA VAL A 376 -3.39 2.21 -30.58
C VAL A 376 -2.60 1.96 -31.87
N ASN A 377 -2.39 0.69 -32.24
CA ASN A 377 -1.63 0.28 -33.43
C ASN A 377 -2.08 -1.11 -33.94
N SER A 378 -1.30 -1.75 -34.80
CA SER A 378 -1.56 -3.09 -35.38
C SER A 378 -1.42 -4.27 -34.39
N ALA A 379 -1.51 -4.05 -33.07
CA ALA A 379 -1.43 -5.10 -32.06
C ALA A 379 -2.54 -6.16 -32.25
N THR A 380 -2.20 -7.40 -31.92
CA THR A 380 -3.11 -8.56 -31.94
C THR A 380 -3.72 -8.80 -30.55
N ASN A 381 -4.85 -9.52 -30.52
CA ASN A 381 -5.47 -10.07 -29.30
C ASN A 381 -5.78 -9.05 -28.21
N VAL A 382 -6.01 -7.79 -28.59
CA VAL A 382 -6.38 -6.74 -27.63
C VAL A 382 -7.75 -7.07 -27.05
N THR A 383 -7.82 -7.18 -25.73
CA THR A 383 -9.01 -7.70 -25.04
C THR A 383 -9.39 -6.85 -23.84
N GLY A 384 -10.66 -6.44 -23.73
CA GLY A 384 -11.14 -5.71 -22.56
C GLY A 384 -11.09 -6.56 -21.30
N VAL A 385 -11.78 -7.71 -21.31
CA VAL A 385 -11.76 -8.73 -20.23
C VAL A 385 -11.48 -10.10 -20.83
N ALA A 386 -10.50 -10.81 -20.29
CA ALA A 386 -10.12 -12.17 -20.69
C ALA A 386 -10.13 -13.13 -19.50
N SER A 387 -10.71 -14.31 -19.67
CA SER A 387 -10.50 -15.44 -18.75
C SER A 387 -9.09 -16.04 -18.91
N ASP A 388 -8.51 -16.54 -17.84
CA ASP A 388 -7.24 -17.29 -17.83
C ASP A 388 -7.44 -18.70 -17.27
N GLY A 389 -7.05 -19.71 -18.05
CA GLY A 389 -7.23 -21.13 -17.68
C GLY A 389 -8.70 -21.49 -17.44
N VAL A 390 -8.98 -22.09 -16.27
CA VAL A 390 -10.35 -22.36 -15.79
C VAL A 390 -10.76 -21.25 -14.84
N LEU A 391 -11.89 -20.62 -15.14
CA LEU A 391 -12.46 -19.53 -14.34
C LEU A 391 -13.78 -19.98 -13.73
N SER A 392 -13.95 -19.76 -12.42
CA SER A 392 -15.22 -19.93 -11.74
C SER A 392 -15.58 -18.66 -11.00
N ILE A 393 -16.73 -18.07 -11.33
CA ILE A 393 -17.27 -16.90 -10.66
C ILE A 393 -18.55 -17.32 -9.93
N ASN A 394 -18.54 -17.20 -8.61
CA ASN A 394 -19.67 -17.51 -7.75
C ASN A 394 -20.12 -16.26 -7.00
N VAL A 395 -21.32 -15.76 -7.30
CA VAL A 395 -21.96 -14.62 -6.63
C VAL A 395 -23.20 -15.13 -5.89
N SER A 396 -23.06 -15.40 -4.59
CA SER A 396 -24.06 -16.17 -3.83
C SER A 396 -25.37 -15.42 -3.57
N ALA A 397 -25.32 -14.09 -3.43
CA ALA A 397 -26.44 -13.28 -2.93
C ALA A 397 -26.80 -12.08 -3.80
N GLY A 398 -26.12 -11.86 -4.93
CA GLY A 398 -26.26 -10.64 -5.73
C GLY A 398 -26.13 -10.85 -7.23
N ASN A 399 -25.98 -9.72 -7.92
CA ASN A 399 -25.93 -9.66 -9.37
C ASN A 399 -24.49 -9.68 -9.88
N LEU A 400 -24.27 -10.36 -11.00
CA LEU A 400 -23.01 -10.39 -11.72
C LEU A 400 -23.07 -9.44 -12.92
N ASN A 401 -22.16 -8.47 -12.98
CA ASN A 401 -21.96 -7.62 -14.14
C ASN A 401 -20.54 -7.82 -14.68
N ILE A 402 -20.42 -8.15 -15.96
CA ILE A 402 -19.13 -8.25 -16.65
C ILE A 402 -19.18 -7.39 -17.89
N SER A 403 -18.30 -6.40 -17.96
CA SER A 403 -18.16 -5.49 -19.10
C SER A 403 -16.72 -5.49 -19.59
N GLY A 404 -16.53 -5.88 -20.85
CA GLY A 404 -15.25 -5.80 -21.53
C GLY A 404 -15.32 -4.84 -22.71
N THR A 405 -14.40 -3.89 -22.80
CA THR A 405 -14.36 -2.89 -23.87
C THR A 405 -12.98 -2.84 -24.52
N VAL A 406 -12.96 -2.87 -25.85
CA VAL A 406 -11.80 -2.46 -26.65
C VAL A 406 -12.10 -1.13 -27.30
N ASN A 407 -11.32 -0.12 -26.90
CA ASN A 407 -11.32 1.21 -27.51
C ASN A 407 -10.23 1.29 -28.56
N ASP A 408 -10.61 1.17 -29.82
CA ASP A 408 -9.66 1.20 -30.93
C ASP A 408 -9.48 2.61 -31.46
N THR A 409 -8.40 3.23 -31.02
CA THR A 409 -8.02 4.59 -31.41
C THR A 409 -7.02 4.60 -32.56
N GLY A 410 -6.30 3.48 -32.77
CA GLY A 410 -5.37 3.32 -33.88
C GLY A 410 -6.06 3.19 -35.23
N LYS A 411 -7.27 2.60 -35.27
CA LYS A 411 -8.08 2.40 -36.48
C LYS A 411 -7.31 1.74 -37.65
N VAL A 412 -6.33 0.90 -37.34
CA VAL A 412 -5.53 0.18 -38.34
C VAL A 412 -6.20 -1.15 -38.64
N SER A 413 -6.54 -1.45 -39.90
CA SER A 413 -7.29 -2.68 -40.26
C SER A 413 -6.51 -3.96 -39.96
N ASN A 414 -5.18 -3.93 -40.05
CA ASN A 414 -4.31 -5.05 -39.69
C ASN A 414 -4.61 -5.51 -38.26
N ASN A 415 -4.87 -6.82 -38.11
CA ASN A 415 -5.14 -7.51 -36.85
C ASN A 415 -6.37 -7.01 -36.07
N ALA A 416 -7.17 -6.08 -36.60
CA ALA A 416 -8.39 -5.59 -35.94
C ALA A 416 -9.38 -6.73 -35.64
N ASN A 417 -9.44 -7.73 -36.54
CA ASN A 417 -10.24 -8.94 -36.40
C ASN A 417 -9.90 -9.80 -35.17
N THR A 418 -8.74 -9.60 -34.55
CA THR A 418 -8.31 -10.35 -33.36
C THR A 418 -8.72 -9.69 -32.05
N SER A 419 -9.27 -8.46 -32.10
CA SER A 419 -9.67 -7.73 -30.89
C SER A 419 -11.02 -8.17 -30.37
N ILE A 420 -11.16 -8.33 -29.05
CA ILE A 420 -12.36 -8.86 -28.42
C ILE A 420 -12.73 -8.00 -27.21
N GLY A 421 -13.94 -7.44 -27.15
CA GLY A 421 -14.39 -6.70 -25.96
C GLY A 421 -14.34 -7.57 -24.70
N LEU A 422 -15.08 -8.69 -24.72
CA LEU A 422 -15.14 -9.68 -23.63
C LEU A 422 -14.87 -11.10 -24.15
N ASN A 423 -13.87 -11.78 -23.61
CA ASN A 423 -13.53 -13.16 -23.95
C ASN A 423 -13.58 -14.05 -22.70
N LEU A 424 -14.62 -14.89 -22.58
CA LEU A 424 -14.73 -15.90 -21.53
C LEU A 424 -14.64 -17.30 -22.14
N THR A 425 -13.62 -18.04 -21.74
CA THR A 425 -13.35 -19.41 -22.17
C THR A 425 -13.24 -20.32 -20.95
N ASN A 426 -13.76 -21.54 -21.01
CA ASN A 426 -13.70 -22.53 -19.91
C ASN A 426 -14.17 -21.93 -18.57
N THR A 427 -15.30 -21.23 -18.61
CA THR A 427 -15.77 -20.40 -17.48
C THR A 427 -17.08 -20.96 -16.91
N THR A 428 -17.17 -21.02 -15.59
CA THR A 428 -18.43 -21.28 -14.88
C THR A 428 -18.92 -19.99 -14.22
N LEU A 429 -20.16 -19.60 -14.50
CA LEU A 429 -20.81 -18.44 -13.90
C LEU A 429 -21.97 -18.91 -13.02
N THR A 430 -22.00 -18.48 -11.76
CA THR A 430 -23.09 -18.74 -10.81
C THR A 430 -23.55 -17.42 -10.21
N ALA A 431 -24.81 -17.03 -10.41
CA ALA A 431 -25.38 -15.78 -9.90
C ALA A 431 -26.91 -15.80 -9.85
N ASN A 432 -27.51 -14.78 -9.22
CA ASN A 432 -28.96 -14.55 -9.25
C ASN A 432 -29.45 -13.97 -10.58
N SER A 433 -28.69 -13.02 -11.11
CA SER A 433 -28.83 -12.48 -12.47
C SER A 433 -27.47 -12.09 -13.01
N ALA A 434 -27.33 -12.05 -14.33
CA ALA A 434 -26.08 -11.64 -14.98
C ALA A 434 -26.32 -10.62 -16.10
N SER A 435 -25.49 -9.57 -16.14
CA SER A 435 -25.36 -8.68 -17.29
C SER A 435 -23.98 -8.84 -17.89
N ILE A 436 -23.92 -9.27 -19.15
CA ILE A 436 -22.70 -9.59 -19.87
C ILE A 436 -22.62 -8.65 -21.07
N ASN A 437 -21.65 -7.76 -21.07
CA ASN A 437 -21.49 -6.74 -22.10
C ASN A 437 -20.08 -6.80 -22.70
N GLY A 438 -20.00 -6.83 -24.02
CA GLY A 438 -18.73 -6.84 -24.75
C GLY A 438 -18.74 -5.82 -25.88
N VAL A 439 -17.83 -4.87 -25.86
CA VAL A 439 -17.76 -3.77 -26.83
C VAL A 439 -16.43 -3.80 -27.58
N ASN A 440 -16.49 -3.70 -28.90
CA ASN A 440 -15.32 -3.41 -29.73
C ASN A 440 -15.66 -2.26 -30.68
N THR A 441 -14.95 -1.15 -30.57
CA THR A 441 -15.31 0.10 -31.25
C THR A 441 -14.82 0.21 -32.69
N TYR A 442 -14.16 -0.80 -33.26
CA TYR A 442 -13.66 -0.73 -34.65
C TYR A 442 -13.44 -2.10 -35.31
N GLY A 443 -13.74 -2.14 -36.60
CA GLY A 443 -13.31 -3.23 -37.48
C GLY A 443 -14.17 -4.48 -37.33
N ASN A 444 -13.59 -5.63 -37.68
CA ASN A 444 -14.27 -6.93 -37.76
C ASN A 444 -13.92 -7.87 -36.61
N GLY A 445 -13.58 -7.31 -35.44
CA GLY A 445 -13.33 -8.09 -34.22
C GLY A 445 -14.63 -8.63 -33.60
N LYS A 446 -14.56 -8.97 -32.31
CA LYS A 446 -15.72 -9.45 -31.54
C LYS A 446 -16.13 -8.50 -30.42
N GLY A 447 -17.43 -8.35 -30.21
CA GLY A 447 -17.97 -7.65 -29.05
C GLY A 447 -17.77 -8.53 -27.83
N PHE A 448 -18.37 -9.72 -27.86
CA PHE A 448 -18.11 -10.78 -26.90
C PHE A 448 -17.86 -12.15 -27.56
N ALA A 449 -17.11 -12.99 -26.86
CA ALA A 449 -16.91 -14.40 -27.17
C ALA A 449 -17.06 -15.22 -25.89
N LEU A 450 -18.13 -16.02 -25.81
CA LEU A 450 -18.37 -16.98 -24.74
C LEU A 450 -18.13 -18.39 -25.30
N ASN A 451 -17.04 -19.05 -24.90
CA ASN A 451 -16.64 -20.36 -25.40
C ASN A 451 -16.56 -21.38 -24.27
N ASN A 452 -17.31 -22.47 -24.33
CA ASN A 452 -17.34 -23.47 -23.25
C ASN A 452 -17.68 -22.82 -21.89
N VAL A 453 -18.80 -22.08 -21.87
CA VAL A 453 -19.28 -21.41 -20.66
C VAL A 453 -20.43 -22.22 -20.04
N THR A 454 -20.32 -22.51 -18.74
CA THR A 454 -21.37 -23.15 -17.95
C THR A 454 -22.10 -22.08 -17.11
N LEU A 455 -23.43 -22.10 -17.15
CA LEU A 455 -24.28 -21.18 -16.39
C LEU A 455 -25.04 -21.96 -15.31
N ASN A 456 -24.89 -21.52 -14.05
CA ASN A 456 -25.45 -22.17 -12.87
C ASN A 456 -26.29 -21.20 -12.01
N GLY A 457 -27.03 -21.74 -11.05
CA GLY A 457 -27.93 -20.94 -10.21
C GLY A 457 -29.12 -20.42 -11.00
N ASN A 458 -29.57 -19.20 -10.69
CA ASN A 458 -30.75 -18.61 -11.35
C ASN A 458 -30.47 -18.16 -12.79
N ILE A 459 -29.18 -18.17 -13.20
CA ILE A 459 -28.78 -17.90 -14.59
C ILE A 459 -28.66 -19.14 -15.47
N ALA A 460 -28.96 -20.33 -14.93
CA ALA A 460 -28.91 -21.58 -15.69
C ALA A 460 -29.73 -21.47 -16.98
N ARG A 461 -29.16 -21.99 -18.09
CA ARG A 461 -29.73 -21.92 -19.44
C ARG A 461 -30.01 -20.48 -19.93
N GLY A 462 -29.32 -19.48 -19.37
CA GLY A 462 -29.48 -18.06 -19.72
C GLY A 462 -30.73 -17.40 -19.13
N ASN A 463 -31.35 -18.01 -18.13
CA ASN A 463 -32.39 -17.33 -17.35
C ASN A 463 -31.80 -16.08 -16.67
N ASN A 464 -32.59 -15.03 -16.46
CA ASN A 464 -32.14 -13.80 -15.77
C ASN A 464 -30.78 -13.25 -16.24
N MET A 465 -30.44 -13.48 -17.51
CA MET A 465 -29.18 -13.08 -18.12
C MET A 465 -29.48 -12.15 -19.28
N THR A 466 -28.72 -11.05 -19.33
CA THR A 466 -28.66 -10.15 -20.48
C THR A 466 -27.28 -10.28 -21.11
N VAL A 467 -27.24 -10.39 -22.42
CA VAL A 467 -26.00 -10.34 -23.20
C VAL A 467 -26.14 -9.21 -24.21
N SER A 468 -25.12 -8.37 -24.31
CA SER A 468 -25.13 -7.20 -25.18
C SER A 468 -23.76 -6.97 -25.82
N SER A 469 -23.78 -6.46 -27.05
CA SER A 469 -22.63 -5.82 -27.68
C SER A 469 -22.93 -4.40 -28.12
N ALA A 470 -23.94 -3.77 -27.50
CA ALA A 470 -24.33 -2.40 -27.79
C ALA A 470 -23.16 -1.44 -27.58
N GLY A 471 -22.94 -0.56 -28.56
CA GLY A 471 -21.77 0.33 -28.63
C GLY A 471 -20.61 -0.21 -29.49
N SER A 472 -20.72 -1.43 -30.02
CA SER A 472 -19.73 -1.96 -30.98
C SER A 472 -19.92 -1.39 -32.39
N ASP A 473 -18.85 -1.45 -33.20
CA ASP A 473 -18.89 -1.08 -34.63
C ASP A 473 -19.73 -2.05 -35.46
N ALA A 474 -20.21 -1.61 -36.64
CA ALA A 474 -21.19 -2.34 -37.45
C ALA A 474 -20.72 -3.72 -37.94
N ASN A 475 -19.42 -3.90 -38.11
CA ASN A 475 -18.82 -5.15 -38.61
C ASN A 475 -18.40 -6.11 -37.49
N VAL A 476 -18.69 -5.78 -36.24
CA VAL A 476 -18.35 -6.59 -35.08
C VAL A 476 -19.27 -7.80 -34.97
N THR A 477 -18.68 -8.96 -34.73
CA THR A 477 -19.41 -10.22 -34.55
C THR A 477 -19.43 -10.65 -33.09
N ASN A 478 -20.27 -11.63 -32.75
CA ASN A 478 -20.32 -12.21 -31.42
C ASN A 478 -20.28 -13.73 -31.49
N ALA A 479 -19.73 -14.38 -30.47
CA ALA A 479 -19.70 -15.83 -30.36
C ALA A 479 -20.34 -16.29 -29.04
N LEU A 480 -21.23 -17.28 -29.12
CA LEU A 480 -22.00 -17.78 -27.98
C LEU A 480 -22.10 -19.31 -27.98
N TYR A 481 -21.21 -19.94 -27.22
CA TYR A 481 -21.16 -21.38 -27.00
C TYR A 481 -21.30 -21.68 -25.51
N VAL A 482 -22.56 -21.84 -25.08
CA VAL A 482 -22.95 -22.17 -23.70
C VAL A 482 -23.21 -23.66 -23.58
N ASN A 483 -22.63 -24.29 -22.56
CA ASN A 483 -22.82 -25.71 -22.26
C ASN A 483 -24.28 -25.99 -21.90
N GLY A 484 -24.88 -26.98 -22.57
CA GLY A 484 -26.31 -27.28 -22.41
C GLY A 484 -27.26 -26.32 -23.15
N GLY A 485 -26.73 -25.32 -23.86
CA GLY A 485 -27.50 -24.36 -24.66
C GLY A 485 -28.31 -23.35 -23.83
N LEU A 486 -29.06 -22.51 -24.54
CA LEU A 486 -29.98 -21.54 -23.93
C LEU A 486 -31.39 -22.12 -23.82
N GLY A 487 -32.14 -21.64 -22.84
CA GLY A 487 -33.59 -21.80 -22.77
C GLY A 487 -34.27 -21.00 -23.89
N TYR A 488 -35.43 -21.47 -24.34
CA TYR A 488 -36.17 -20.87 -25.46
C TYR A 488 -36.43 -19.36 -25.29
N GLN A 489 -36.78 -18.93 -24.07
CA GLN A 489 -37.05 -17.52 -23.78
C GLN A 489 -35.77 -16.67 -23.82
N ALA A 490 -34.65 -17.19 -23.33
CA ALA A 490 -33.36 -16.51 -23.41
C ALA A 490 -32.90 -16.38 -24.87
N PHE A 491 -33.06 -17.44 -25.66
CA PHE A 491 -32.77 -17.40 -27.09
C PHE A 491 -33.64 -16.38 -27.84
N LYS A 492 -34.95 -16.32 -27.59
CA LYS A 492 -35.85 -15.33 -28.19
C LYS A 492 -35.45 -13.88 -27.89
N LYS A 493 -34.92 -13.61 -26.70
CA LYS A 493 -34.43 -12.28 -26.33
C LYS A 493 -33.20 -11.85 -27.13
N LEU A 494 -32.42 -12.79 -27.65
CA LEU A 494 -31.23 -12.53 -28.47
C LEU A 494 -31.53 -12.36 -29.97
N GLN A 495 -32.74 -12.71 -30.42
CA GLN A 495 -33.17 -12.52 -31.81
C GLN A 495 -33.62 -11.08 -32.11
N LYS A 496 -33.69 -10.23 -31.08
CA LYS A 496 -34.02 -8.81 -31.16
C LYS A 496 -32.75 -8.02 -30.90
#